data_AF-A0A941EDF4-F1
#
_entry.id   AF-A0A941EDF4-F1
#
_cell.length_a   1.000
_cell.length_b   1.000
_cell.length_c   1.000
_cell.angle_alpha   90.00
_cell.angle_beta   90.00
_cell.angle_gamma   90.00
#
_symmetry.space_group_name_H-M   'P 1'
#
loop_
_entity.id
_entity.type
_entity.pdbx_description
1 polymer ?
#
loop_
_entity_poly.entity_id
_entity_poly.type
_entity_poly.pdbx_seq_one_letter_code
_entity_poly.pdbx_strand_id
1 'polypeptide(L)'
;MSRKVLWGIVAGALLVAGYLYWVNDGKQTNLAVGDCVAVSSANQIAPVKCSSAAGVYQVLAKFQGSDSNQCDTVAGTEKSFVLDQPSTNGLVLCAGAVK
;
A
#
# COMPACT_ATOMS: atom_id res chain seq x y z
N MET A 1 -13.42 42.91 -3.68
CA MET A 1 -12.48 42.05 -2.92
C MET A 1 -11.05 42.49 -3.20
N SER A 2 -10.31 42.90 -2.16
CA SER A 2 -8.91 43.29 -2.31
C SER A 2 -8.07 42.12 -2.81
N ARG A 3 -7.18 42.36 -3.78
CA ARG A 3 -6.31 41.32 -4.39
C ARG A 3 -5.57 40.49 -3.34
N LYS A 4 -5.25 41.09 -2.18
CA LYS A 4 -4.63 40.43 -1.01
C LYS A 4 -5.48 39.30 -0.40
N VAL A 5 -6.81 39.45 -0.40
CA VAL A 5 -7.75 38.43 0.10
C VAL A 5 -7.81 37.26 -0.88
N LEU A 6 -7.78 37.55 -2.18
CA LEU A 6 -7.77 36.52 -3.23
C LEU A 6 -6.52 35.65 -3.14
N TRP A 7 -5.34 36.26 -2.96
CA TRP A 7 -4.08 35.53 -2.78
C TRP A 7 -4.06 34.67 -1.51
N GLY A 8 -4.64 35.16 -0.40
CA GLY A 8 -4.78 34.38 0.83
C GLY A 8 -5.63 33.12 0.65
N ILE A 9 -6.75 33.22 -0.08
CA ILE A 9 -7.62 32.08 -0.37
C ILE A 9 -6.93 31.06 -1.26
N VAL A 10 -6.23 31.52 -2.32
CA VAL A 10 -5.51 30.62 -3.23
C VAL A 10 -4.38 29.88 -2.51
N ALA A 11 -3.60 30.57 -1.67
CA ALA A 11 -2.55 29.94 -0.88
C ALA A 11 -3.12 28.92 0.12
N GLY A 12 -4.24 29.25 0.77
CA GLY A 12 -4.94 28.32 1.67
C GLY A 12 -5.45 27.08 0.93
N ALA A 13 -6.05 27.25 -0.24
CA ALA A 13 -6.54 26.13 -1.06
C ALA A 13 -5.41 25.22 -1.53
N LEU A 14 -4.25 25.77 -1.93
CA LEU A 14 -3.09 24.99 -2.34
C LEU A 14 -2.47 24.19 -1.17
N LEU A 15 -2.39 24.78 0.03
CA LEU A 15 -1.91 24.07 1.21
C LEU A 15 -2.84 22.93 1.62
N VAL A 16 -4.17 23.15 1.57
CA VAL A 16 -5.15 22.10 1.86
C VAL A 16 -5.11 21.00 0.80
N ALA A 17 -5.02 21.35 -0.48
CA ALA A 17 -4.90 20.37 -1.55
C ALA A 17 -3.60 19.54 -1.43
N GLY A 18 -2.47 20.17 -1.10
CA GLY A 18 -1.21 19.48 -0.84
C GLY A 18 -1.27 18.55 0.38
N TYR A 19 -1.94 18.97 1.45
CA TYR A 19 -2.17 18.14 2.63
C TYR A 19 -3.09 16.95 2.35
N LEU A 20 -4.19 17.18 1.61
CA LEU A 20 -5.11 16.12 1.20
C LEU A 20 -4.43 15.13 0.23
N TYR A 21 -3.57 15.62 -0.68
CA TYR A 21 -2.75 14.77 -1.55
C TYR A 21 -1.82 13.89 -0.71
N TRP A 22 -1.06 14.48 0.22
CA TRP A 22 -0.13 13.74 1.07
C TRP A 22 -0.80 12.70 1.99
N VAL A 23 -1.97 13.01 2.55
CA VAL A 23 -2.76 12.06 3.35
C VAL A 23 -3.32 10.93 2.48
N ASN A 24 -3.65 11.21 1.21
CA ASN A 24 -4.23 10.22 0.29
C ASN A 24 -3.19 9.31 -0.38
N ASP A 25 -1.91 9.73 -0.48
CA ASP A 25 -0.77 8.87 -0.86
C ASP A 25 -0.46 7.76 0.17
N GLY A 26 -1.18 7.73 1.30
CA GLY A 26 -0.95 6.82 2.41
C GLY A 26 -1.41 5.36 2.24
N LYS A 27 -1.83 4.88 1.06
CA LYS A 27 -2.36 3.52 0.92
C LYS A 27 -2.03 2.95 -0.45
N GLN A 28 -1.17 1.93 -0.48
CA GLN A 28 -0.69 1.22 -1.68
C GLN A 28 0.36 2.11 -2.38
N THR A 29 1.66 1.84 -2.35
CA THR A 29 2.29 0.91 -3.30
C THR A 29 3.82 0.84 -3.06
N ASN A 30 4.29 0.67 -1.82
CA ASN A 30 5.71 0.34 -1.61
C ASN A 30 5.92 -0.70 -0.51
N LEU A 31 5.18 -1.80 -0.61
CA LEU A 31 5.46 -2.98 0.18
C LEU A 31 6.74 -3.61 -0.38
N ALA A 32 7.80 -3.61 0.41
CA ALA A 32 9.05 -4.27 0.09
C ALA A 32 9.00 -5.75 0.53
N VAL A 33 9.89 -6.55 -0.04
CA VAL A 33 10.16 -7.89 0.51
C VAL A 33 10.72 -7.72 1.91
N GLY A 34 10.13 -8.41 2.88
CA GLY A 34 10.43 -8.30 4.30
C GLY A 34 9.43 -7.44 5.08
N ASP A 35 8.60 -6.63 4.41
CA ASP A 35 7.58 -5.83 5.09
C ASP A 35 6.45 -6.70 5.63
N CYS A 36 5.92 -6.29 6.77
CA CYS A 36 4.77 -6.94 7.39
C CYS A 36 3.48 -6.20 7.06
N VAL A 37 2.44 -6.97 6.78
CA VAL A 37 1.15 -6.48 6.30
C VAL A 37 0.03 -7.17 7.04
N ALA A 38 -0.99 -6.41 7.42
CA ALA A 38 -2.23 -6.95 7.95
C ALA A 38 -3.29 -6.94 6.86
N VAL A 39 -4.04 -8.04 6.77
CA VAL A 39 -5.19 -8.14 5.88
C VAL A 39 -6.38 -7.51 6.59
N SER A 40 -6.92 -6.44 6.03
CA SER A 40 -8.21 -5.88 6.47
C SER A 40 -9.36 -6.69 5.87
N SER A 41 -10.54 -6.63 6.49
CA SER A 41 -11.76 -7.34 6.09
C SER A 41 -12.20 -7.09 4.64
N ALA A 42 -11.68 -6.04 4.00
CA ALA A 42 -11.94 -5.67 2.61
C ALA A 42 -10.89 -6.18 1.61
N ASN A 43 -10.10 -7.21 1.96
CA ASN A 43 -8.97 -7.70 1.14
C ASN A 43 -7.88 -6.64 0.88
N GLN A 44 -7.93 -5.52 1.58
CA GLN A 44 -6.92 -4.48 1.54
C GLN A 44 -5.79 -4.84 2.50
N ILE A 45 -4.58 -4.89 1.96
CA ILE A 45 -3.37 -5.08 2.75
C ILE A 45 -2.85 -3.73 3.21
N ALA A 46 -2.63 -3.61 4.52
CA ALA A 46 -2.06 -2.42 5.13
C ALA A 46 -0.68 -2.76 5.73
N PRO A 47 0.36 -1.97 5.47
CA PRO A 47 1.67 -2.18 6.11
C PRO A 47 1.52 -1.97 7.63
N VAL A 48 2.06 -2.90 8.39
CA VAL A 48 2.06 -2.91 9.86
C VAL A 48 3.44 -3.32 10.37
N LYS A 49 3.72 -3.10 11.65
CA LYS A 49 4.95 -3.61 12.26
C LYS A 49 4.85 -5.12 12.43
N CYS A 50 5.91 -5.85 12.09
CA CYS A 50 6.00 -7.30 12.30
C CYS A 50 5.79 -7.74 13.75
N SER A 51 5.98 -6.83 14.72
CA SER A 51 5.76 -7.09 16.14
C SER A 51 4.29 -7.04 16.57
N SER A 52 3.34 -6.74 15.67
CA SER A 52 1.92 -6.78 15.98
C SER A 52 1.44 -8.23 16.05
N ALA A 53 1.04 -8.68 17.24
CA ALA A 53 0.60 -10.05 17.48
C ALA A 53 -0.81 -10.26 16.89
N ALA A 54 -0.92 -11.25 16.00
CA ALA A 54 -2.09 -11.76 15.27
C ALA A 54 -2.49 -11.05 13.95
N GLY A 55 -2.67 -11.86 12.90
CA GLY A 55 -3.20 -11.42 11.60
C GLY A 55 -2.22 -10.71 10.67
N VAL A 56 -0.93 -10.74 11.03
CA VAL A 56 0.16 -10.15 10.24
C VAL A 56 0.81 -11.21 9.36
N TYR A 57 1.05 -10.85 8.11
CA TYR A 57 1.79 -11.64 7.13
C TYR A 57 3.03 -10.87 6.71
N GLN A 58 4.15 -11.55 6.46
CA GLN A 58 5.35 -10.93 5.91
C GLN A 58 5.39 -11.15 4.41
N VAL A 59 5.68 -10.09 3.65
CA VAL A 59 5.90 -10.15 2.21
C VAL A 59 7.22 -10.89 1.96
N LEU A 60 7.14 -12.08 1.38
CA LEU A 60 8.28 -12.92 1.04
C LEU A 60 8.83 -12.61 -0.36
N ALA A 61 7.94 -12.26 -1.29
CA ALA A 61 8.31 -11.92 -2.65
C ALA A 61 7.27 -10.96 -3.26
N LYS A 62 7.71 -10.21 -4.27
CA LYS A 62 6.85 -9.39 -5.10
C LYS A 62 7.15 -9.63 -6.56
N PHE A 63 6.12 -9.74 -7.37
CA PHE A 63 6.20 -9.92 -8.80
C PHE A 63 5.32 -8.89 -9.49
N GLN A 64 5.78 -8.31 -10.59
CA GLN A 64 4.94 -7.45 -11.41
C GLN A 64 4.05 -8.31 -12.30
N GLY A 65 2.79 -7.88 -12.47
CA GLY A 65 1.78 -8.62 -13.19
C GLY A 65 0.58 -9.00 -12.32
N SER A 66 -0.23 -9.91 -12.83
CA SER A 66 -1.44 -10.43 -12.18
C SER A 66 -1.33 -11.92 -11.84
N ASP A 67 -0.21 -12.55 -12.17
CA ASP A 67 -0.01 -13.99 -12.05
C ASP A 67 0.32 -14.43 -10.62
N SER A 68 -0.71 -14.82 -9.87
CA SER A 68 -0.56 -15.34 -8.50
C SER A 68 0.27 -16.63 -8.43
N ASN A 69 0.37 -17.40 -9.52
CA ASN A 69 1.15 -18.65 -9.58
C ASN A 69 2.65 -18.44 -9.33
N GLN A 70 3.15 -17.21 -9.47
CA GLN A 70 4.54 -16.90 -9.14
C GLN A 70 4.82 -17.14 -7.64
N CYS A 71 3.80 -17.02 -6.79
CA CYS A 71 3.90 -17.30 -5.36
C CYS A 71 4.02 -18.78 -4.99
N ASP A 72 3.62 -19.71 -5.86
CA ASP A 72 3.76 -21.15 -5.59
C ASP A 72 5.22 -21.59 -5.52
N THR A 73 6.10 -20.85 -6.19
CA THR A 73 7.56 -21.08 -6.16
C THR A 73 8.24 -20.49 -4.92
N VAL A 74 7.52 -19.67 -4.14
CA VAL A 74 8.06 -18.94 -2.99
C VAL A 74 7.77 -19.73 -1.71
N ALA A 75 8.80 -20.38 -1.20
CA ALA A 75 8.71 -21.19 0.01
C ALA A 75 8.22 -20.35 1.22
N GLY A 76 7.24 -20.89 1.95
CA GLY A 76 6.63 -20.22 3.10
C GLY A 76 5.46 -19.30 2.75
N THR A 77 5.07 -19.19 1.48
CA THR A 77 3.88 -18.43 1.10
C THR A 77 2.62 -19.13 1.60
N GLU A 78 1.77 -18.37 2.30
CA GLU A 78 0.44 -18.82 2.74
C GLU A 78 -0.69 -18.04 2.05
N LYS A 79 -0.40 -16.82 1.59
CA LYS A 79 -1.35 -15.94 0.92
C LYS A 79 -0.69 -15.21 -0.25
N SER A 80 -1.35 -15.19 -1.39
CA SER A 80 -1.02 -14.33 -2.52
C SER A 80 -2.01 -13.18 -2.62
N PHE A 81 -1.52 -11.95 -2.74
CA PHE A 81 -2.33 -10.75 -2.97
C PHE A 81 -2.03 -10.18 -4.33
N VAL A 82 -3.07 -10.03 -5.17
CA VAL A 82 -2.95 -9.31 -6.44
C VAL A 82 -3.48 -7.91 -6.22
N LEU A 83 -2.61 -6.91 -6.34
CA LEU A 83 -2.98 -5.51 -6.28
C LEU A 83 -3.03 -4.97 -7.69
N ASP A 84 -4.19 -4.50 -8.10
CA ASP A 84 -4.33 -3.72 -9.32
C ASP A 84 -3.73 -2.33 -9.10
N GLN A 85 -2.52 -2.14 -9.62
CA GLN A 85 -1.87 -0.83 -9.62
C GLN A 85 -2.14 -0.14 -10.95
N PRO A 86 -2.75 1.05 -10.97
CA PRO A 86 -3.01 1.77 -12.22
C PRO A 86 -1.73 2.21 -12.95
N SER A 87 -0.58 2.22 -12.27
CA SER A 87 0.73 2.66 -12.78
C SER A 87 1.61 1.54 -13.34
N THR A 88 1.37 0.30 -12.96
CA THR A 88 2.24 -0.87 -13.21
C THR A 88 1.32 -2.07 -13.32
N ASN A 89 1.28 -2.78 -14.45
CA ASN A 89 0.35 -3.84 -14.89
C ASN A 89 -0.11 -4.91 -13.83
N GLY A 90 -0.62 -4.51 -12.67
CA GLY A 90 -0.77 -5.34 -11.48
C GLY A 90 0.54 -5.56 -10.72
N LEU A 91 0.42 -5.82 -9.41
CA LEU A 91 1.49 -6.29 -8.54
C LEU A 91 1.00 -7.51 -7.74
N VAL A 92 1.72 -8.61 -7.83
CA VAL A 92 1.50 -9.82 -7.02
C VAL A 92 2.43 -9.77 -5.82
N LEU A 93 1.87 -9.89 -4.62
CA LEU A 93 2.62 -10.04 -3.37
C LEU A 93 2.39 -11.42 -2.79
N CYS A 94 3.50 -12.11 -2.52
CA CYS A 94 3.50 -13.41 -1.86
C CYS A 94 3.80 -13.18 -0.39
N ALA A 95 2.89 -13.56 0.50
CA ALA A 95 3.02 -13.34 1.92
C ALA A 95 2.89 -14.65 2.71
N GLY A 96 3.73 -14.80 3.73
CA GLY A 96 3.71 -15.92 4.67
C GLY A 96 3.33 -15.44 6.07
N ALA A 97 2.81 -16.34 6.92
CA ALA A 97 2.59 -16.00 8.32
C ALA A 97 3.91 -15.63 9.00
N VAL A 98 3.89 -14.55 9.79
CA VAL A 98 5.01 -14.18 10.65
C VAL A 98 4.96 -15.06 11.89
N LYS A 99 5.96 -15.92 12.07
CA LYS A 99 6.11 -16.77 13.26
C LYS A 99 6.83 -16.04 14.39
#